data_AF-A0A8H3EGP5-F1
#
_entry.id   AF-A0A8H3EGP5-F1
#
_cell.length_a   1.000
_cell.length_b   1.000
_cell.length_c   1.000
_cell.angle_alpha   90.00
_cell.angle_beta   90.00
_cell.angle_gamma   90.00
#
_symmetry.space_group_name_H-M   'P 1'
#
loop_
_entity.id
_entity.type
_entity.pdbx_description
1 polymer ?
#
loop_
_entity_poly.entity_id
_entity_poly.type
_entity_poly.pdbx_seq_one_letter_code
_entity_poly.pdbx_strand_id
1 'polypeptide(L)'
;MSFSSLVQDISFRDGDHNDRQSRSSRLTRADSTRSYASTAATSVSISGDISSQLHGGYCHPLARSWQAERQLTKSMLIYPLFISDQADEETLIPSLPNQHRRGLNKISAHLEPLVRKGLRSVILFGVPIAPNVKNALGTAADDPSGPVIKTIRLIRARFPSLFIVADVCLCEYTSHGHCGILRDDGSLNNQSSVDRISDVAIAYAEAGAHCVAPSDMNDGRIRAIKLKLIEAGIAHKTVLMSYSAKFSGCLYGPFRDAAGSCPSFGDRKCYQLPPGGRGLARRAISRDIQEGADIIMVKPASSYLDIISDAKDIGRDMPVAAYQVSGEFAMIHAGAKAGVFDLKTMAFESTEGILRAGATIVVSYFTPNFLDWLSS
;
A
#
# COMPACT_ATOMS: atom_id res chain seq x y z
N MET A 1 -3.89 19.41 -12.77
CA MET A 1 -2.48 19.78 -13.06
C MET A 1 -1.64 18.54 -12.83
N SER A 2 -0.89 18.10 -13.85
CA SER A 2 -0.11 16.86 -13.83
C SER A 2 1.13 17.00 -12.94
N PHE A 3 1.43 15.96 -12.16
CA PHE A 3 2.65 15.87 -11.34
C PHE A 3 3.95 16.06 -12.15
N SER A 4 3.87 15.89 -13.48
CA SER A 4 4.99 16.02 -14.41
C SER A 4 5.59 17.43 -14.50
N SER A 5 4.85 18.48 -14.11
CA SER A 5 5.34 19.87 -14.24
C SER A 5 6.10 20.40 -13.01
N LEU A 6 6.20 19.63 -11.91
CA LEU A 6 6.81 20.07 -10.65
C LEU A 6 8.27 19.61 -10.47
N VAL A 7 8.77 18.72 -11.33
CA VAL A 7 10.10 18.10 -11.18
C VAL A 7 11.17 18.80 -12.02
N GLN A 8 10.82 19.79 -12.85
CA GLN A 8 11.77 20.50 -13.71
C GLN A 8 12.37 21.78 -13.10
N ASP A 9 11.86 22.27 -11.96
CA ASP A 9 12.25 23.60 -11.43
C ASP A 9 13.17 23.56 -10.19
N ILE A 10 13.70 22.40 -9.80
CA ILE A 10 14.72 22.31 -8.73
C ILE A 10 16.11 22.27 -9.35
N SER A 11 16.51 23.39 -9.95
CA SER A 11 17.90 23.67 -10.34
C SER A 11 18.18 25.17 -10.24
N PHE A 12 18.09 25.70 -9.01
CA PHE A 12 18.71 26.98 -8.64
C PHE A 12 20.12 26.69 -8.11
N ARG A 13 21.15 27.10 -8.87
CA ARG A 13 21.93 28.34 -8.71
C ARG A 13 22.94 28.29 -7.56
N ASP A 14 24.21 28.19 -7.94
CA ASP A 14 25.40 28.89 -7.42
C ASP A 14 26.58 28.32 -8.23
N GLY A 15 27.53 29.03 -8.81
CA GLY A 15 27.91 30.44 -8.83
C GLY A 15 29.34 30.44 -9.40
N ASP A 16 29.59 31.26 -10.42
CA ASP A 16 30.93 31.47 -11.00
C ASP A 16 31.92 31.95 -9.93
N HIS A 17 33.13 31.35 -9.88
CA HIS A 17 34.40 32.08 -9.74
C HIS A 17 35.66 31.19 -9.88
N ASN A 18 36.34 31.39 -11.02
CA ASN A 18 37.79 31.35 -11.33
C ASN A 18 38.84 30.73 -10.38
N ASP A 19 39.65 29.85 -11.00
CA ASP A 19 41.13 29.85 -11.12
C ASP A 19 42.01 30.14 -9.89
N ARG A 20 42.83 29.16 -9.48
CA ARG A 20 44.31 29.23 -9.62
C ARG A 20 45.07 27.99 -9.15
N GLN A 21 46.22 27.84 -9.81
CA GLN A 21 47.23 26.80 -9.80
C GLN A 21 47.92 26.48 -8.46
N SER A 22 48.50 25.28 -8.48
CA SER A 22 49.54 24.69 -7.65
C SER A 22 50.53 25.62 -6.92
N ARG A 23 50.94 25.19 -5.72
CA ARG A 23 52.35 25.17 -5.30
C ARG A 23 52.58 24.32 -4.05
N SER A 24 53.62 23.49 -4.16
CA SER A 24 54.27 22.72 -3.10
C SER A 24 55.07 23.65 -2.18
N SER A 25 55.04 23.40 -0.87
CA SER A 25 56.14 23.76 0.03
C SER A 25 56.16 22.86 1.27
N ARG A 26 57.27 22.11 1.42
CA ARG A 26 57.71 21.47 2.67
C ARG A 26 57.84 22.53 3.76
N LEU A 27 57.42 22.23 5.00
CA LEU A 27 57.99 22.81 6.22
C LEU A 27 57.91 21.80 7.39
N THR A 28 59.12 21.42 7.81
CA THR A 28 59.65 21.01 9.13
C THR A 28 58.74 20.92 10.36
N ARG A 29 58.97 19.83 11.11
CA ARG A 29 58.62 19.57 12.53
C ARG A 29 58.91 20.77 13.43
N ALA A 30 57.94 21.09 14.29
CA ALA A 30 58.18 21.74 15.58
C ALA A 30 57.37 20.98 16.65
N ASP A 31 58.08 20.37 17.58
CA ASP A 31 57.56 19.82 18.83
C ASP A 31 56.90 20.94 19.63
N SER A 32 55.61 20.81 19.93
CA SER A 32 54.98 21.58 21.00
C SER A 32 54.16 20.63 21.85
N THR A 33 54.74 20.26 22.98
CA THR A 33 54.07 19.60 24.10
C THR A 33 53.02 20.55 24.68
N ARG A 34 51.83 20.55 24.10
CA ARG A 34 50.65 21.14 24.76
C ARG A 34 50.20 20.19 25.87
N SER A 35 50.52 20.55 27.11
CA SER A 35 49.88 19.95 28.28
C SER A 35 48.39 20.25 28.20
N TYR A 36 47.59 19.24 27.87
CA TYR A 36 46.17 19.27 28.17
C TYR A 36 46.06 19.20 29.69
N ALA A 37 45.94 20.35 30.33
CA ALA A 37 45.46 20.45 31.69
C ALA A 37 44.10 19.72 31.71
N SER A 38 44.09 18.56 32.39
CA SER A 38 42.90 17.80 32.67
C SER A 38 41.89 18.76 33.30
N THR A 39 40.87 19.14 32.54
CA THR A 39 39.66 19.68 33.15
C THR A 39 39.18 18.55 34.03
N ALA A 40 39.26 18.75 35.34
CA ALA A 40 38.66 17.89 36.33
C ALA A 40 37.17 17.85 35.99
N ALA A 41 36.81 16.88 35.15
CA ALA A 41 35.45 16.51 34.90
C ALA A 41 34.87 16.25 36.28
N THR A 42 33.85 17.02 36.64
CA THR A 42 32.85 16.59 37.61
C THR A 42 32.57 15.13 37.31
N SER A 43 33.16 14.26 38.12
CA SER A 43 32.99 12.82 38.06
C SER A 43 31.60 12.55 38.62
N VAL A 44 30.58 12.91 37.85
CA VAL A 44 29.31 12.22 37.94
C VAL A 44 29.68 10.78 37.64
N SER A 45 29.68 9.96 38.68
CA SER A 45 29.87 8.54 38.57
C SER A 45 28.77 8.03 37.63
N ILE A 46 29.08 7.91 36.34
CA ILE A 46 28.30 7.10 35.39
C ILE A 46 28.62 5.62 35.68
N SER A 47 28.69 5.25 36.98
CA SER A 47 28.58 3.87 37.42
C SER A 47 27.15 3.48 37.10
N GLY A 48 26.96 2.99 35.88
CA GLY A 48 25.68 2.84 35.22
C GLY A 48 24.68 2.09 36.08
N ASP A 49 23.56 2.75 36.36
CA ASP A 49 22.36 2.06 36.81
C ASP A 49 22.06 0.94 35.80
N ILE A 50 21.87 -0.28 36.33
CA ILE A 50 21.55 -1.48 35.54
C ILE A 50 20.34 -1.21 34.65
N SER A 51 19.37 -0.42 35.14
CA SER A 51 18.16 -0.04 34.40
C SER A 51 18.45 0.69 33.08
N SER A 52 19.60 1.36 32.97
CA SER A 52 19.99 2.17 31.81
C SER A 52 20.82 1.39 30.78
N GLN A 53 21.18 0.13 31.04
CA GLN A 53 22.08 -0.65 30.19
C GLN A 53 21.33 -1.47 29.12
N LEU A 54 20.99 -0.84 27.99
CA LEU A 54 20.26 -1.51 26.90
C LEU A 54 21.12 -2.03 25.74
N HIS A 55 22.35 -1.52 25.56
CA HIS A 55 23.21 -1.86 24.41
C HIS A 55 23.46 -3.37 24.26
N GLY A 56 23.44 -4.13 25.35
CA GLY A 56 23.58 -5.59 25.32
C GLY A 56 22.50 -6.31 24.49
N GLY A 57 21.27 -5.76 24.42
CA GLY A 57 20.17 -6.35 23.68
C GLY A 57 20.28 -6.24 22.15
N TYR A 58 21.15 -5.39 21.63
CA TYR A 58 21.25 -5.08 20.20
C TYR A 58 22.69 -4.88 19.69
N CYS A 59 23.70 -5.38 20.41
CA CYS A 59 25.11 -5.22 20.06
C CYS A 59 25.54 -6.06 18.83
N HIS A 60 24.87 -7.19 18.57
CA HIS A 60 25.18 -8.13 17.48
C HIS A 60 24.10 -8.09 16.38
N PRO A 61 24.42 -8.33 15.08
CA PRO A 61 23.41 -8.36 14.01
C PRO A 61 22.22 -9.28 14.30
N LEU A 62 22.47 -10.50 14.79
CA LEU A 62 21.41 -11.43 15.20
C LEU A 62 20.58 -10.89 16.38
N ALA A 63 21.23 -10.25 17.36
CA ALA A 63 20.52 -9.68 18.51
C ALA A 63 19.56 -8.56 18.08
N ARG A 64 19.97 -7.73 17.10
CA ARG A 64 19.07 -6.74 16.48
C ARG A 64 17.85 -7.39 15.83
N SER A 65 18.04 -8.49 15.09
CA SER A 65 16.93 -9.23 14.47
C SER A 65 15.96 -9.88 15.48
N TRP A 66 16.44 -10.27 16.67
CA TRP A 66 15.60 -10.82 17.74
C TRP A 66 14.71 -9.78 18.43
N GLN A 67 15.03 -8.49 18.33
CA GLN A 67 14.18 -7.42 18.87
C GLN A 67 12.89 -7.23 18.05
N ALA A 68 12.83 -7.72 16.82
CA ALA A 68 11.63 -7.65 16.00
C ALA A 68 10.63 -8.71 16.45
N GLU A 69 9.44 -8.29 16.89
CA GLU A 69 8.32 -9.20 17.20
C GLU A 69 7.87 -10.01 15.98
N ARG A 70 8.14 -9.49 14.77
CA ARG A 70 7.87 -10.17 13.50
C ARG A 70 8.91 -9.79 12.46
N GLN A 71 9.38 -10.80 11.74
CA GLN A 71 10.27 -10.61 10.58
C GLN A 71 9.47 -10.67 9.28
N LEU A 72 9.89 -9.87 8.29
CA LEU A 72 9.27 -9.85 6.97
C LEU A 72 9.52 -11.16 6.23
N THR A 73 8.46 -11.78 5.70
CA THR A 73 8.55 -12.97 4.85
C THR A 73 7.78 -12.77 3.55
N LYS A 74 8.14 -13.54 2.51
CA LYS A 74 7.52 -13.45 1.17
C LYS A 74 6.00 -13.67 1.19
N SER A 75 5.50 -14.51 2.10
CA SER A 75 4.06 -14.83 2.20
C SER A 75 3.22 -13.70 2.80
N MET A 76 3.84 -12.68 3.42
CA MET A 76 3.13 -11.50 3.93
C MET A 76 2.77 -10.50 2.82
N LEU A 77 3.37 -10.65 1.63
CA LEU A 77 3.26 -9.68 0.55
C LEU A 77 2.06 -9.98 -0.36
N ILE A 78 1.28 -8.94 -0.64
CA ILE A 78 0.23 -8.93 -1.66
C ILE A 78 0.64 -7.94 -2.75
N TYR A 79 0.75 -8.42 -3.99
CA TYR A 79 1.15 -7.58 -5.13
C TYR A 79 -0.05 -6.98 -5.87
N PRO A 80 -0.17 -5.64 -5.99
CA PRO A 80 -1.20 -5.01 -6.79
C PRO A 80 -1.03 -5.22 -8.30
N LEU A 81 -2.12 -5.51 -9.01
CA LEU A 81 -2.15 -5.62 -10.47
C LEU A 81 -3.26 -4.73 -11.07
N PHE A 82 -2.93 -3.97 -12.11
CA PHE A 82 -3.87 -3.15 -12.87
C PHE A 82 -4.23 -3.86 -14.18
N ILE A 83 -5.50 -4.23 -14.33
CA ILE A 83 -5.97 -5.12 -15.39
C ILE A 83 -6.81 -4.34 -16.39
N SER A 84 -6.36 -4.28 -17.63
CA SER A 84 -7.10 -3.66 -18.74
C SER A 84 -8.14 -4.60 -19.36
N ASP A 85 -9.17 -4.01 -19.97
CA ASP A 85 -10.08 -4.68 -20.88
C ASP A 85 -9.49 -4.89 -22.30
N GLN A 86 -8.36 -4.27 -22.63
CA GLN A 86 -7.60 -4.56 -23.85
C GLN A 86 -6.65 -5.75 -23.64
N ALA A 87 -6.91 -6.87 -24.33
CA ALA A 87 -6.27 -8.16 -24.04
C ALA A 87 -4.74 -8.16 -24.13
N ASP A 88 -4.14 -7.41 -25.06
CA ASP A 88 -2.70 -7.37 -25.32
C ASP A 88 -1.98 -6.14 -24.73
N GLU A 89 -2.67 -5.30 -23.96
CA GLU A 89 -2.09 -4.08 -23.40
C GLU A 89 -0.93 -4.38 -22.44
N GLU A 90 0.13 -3.58 -22.53
CA GLU A 90 1.22 -3.54 -21.56
C GLU A 90 1.77 -2.11 -21.47
N THR A 91 1.03 -1.25 -20.79
CA THR A 91 1.33 0.19 -20.74
C THR A 91 1.96 0.55 -19.40
N LEU A 92 3.18 1.12 -19.44
CA LEU A 92 3.85 1.66 -18.26
C LEU A 92 3.02 2.82 -17.67
N ILE A 93 2.93 2.87 -16.34
CA ILE A 93 2.27 3.95 -15.60
C ILE A 93 3.35 4.93 -15.15
N PRO A 94 3.51 6.12 -15.78
CA PRO A 94 4.67 6.98 -15.52
C PRO A 94 4.80 7.47 -14.08
N SER A 95 3.68 7.74 -13.41
CA SER A 95 3.65 8.20 -12.02
C SER A 95 3.87 7.08 -11.00
N LEU A 96 3.86 5.81 -11.42
CA LEU A 96 4.01 4.64 -10.57
C LEU A 96 5.18 3.77 -11.07
N PRO A 97 6.41 4.04 -10.62
CA PRO A 97 7.64 3.46 -11.19
C PRO A 97 7.58 1.94 -11.39
N ASN A 98 7.93 1.49 -12.60
CA ASN A 98 7.97 0.08 -13.03
C ASN A 98 6.62 -0.67 -13.05
N GLN A 99 5.51 -0.01 -12.68
CA GLN A 99 4.19 -0.62 -12.72
C GLN A 99 3.54 -0.42 -14.09
N HIS A 100 2.77 -1.42 -14.52
CA HIS A 100 2.10 -1.39 -15.81
C HIS A 100 0.62 -1.73 -15.64
N ARG A 101 -0.21 -1.13 -16.49
CA ARG A 101 -1.53 -1.65 -16.80
C ARG A 101 -1.38 -2.76 -17.84
N ARG A 102 -1.97 -3.92 -17.57
CA ARG A 102 -1.80 -5.12 -18.38
C ARG A 102 -3.12 -5.73 -18.81
N GLY A 103 -3.17 -6.15 -20.06
CA GLY A 103 -4.24 -6.98 -20.60
C GLY A 103 -4.12 -8.44 -20.17
N LEU A 104 -5.22 -9.17 -20.33
CA LEU A 104 -5.33 -10.58 -19.93
C LEU A 104 -4.22 -11.47 -20.51
N ASN A 105 -3.81 -11.26 -21.77
CA ASN A 105 -2.81 -12.07 -22.46
C ASN A 105 -1.38 -11.88 -21.88
N LYS A 106 -1.15 -10.80 -21.12
CA LYS A 106 0.15 -10.48 -20.51
C LYS A 106 0.27 -10.97 -19.07
N ILE A 107 -0.84 -11.28 -18.41
CA ILE A 107 -0.87 -11.62 -16.97
C ILE A 107 -0.07 -12.88 -16.67
N SER A 108 -0.26 -13.97 -17.42
CA SER A 108 0.43 -15.24 -17.14
C SER A 108 1.94 -15.11 -17.24
N ALA A 109 2.44 -14.54 -18.33
CA ALA A 109 3.87 -14.34 -18.55
C ALA A 109 4.49 -13.41 -17.49
N HIS A 110 3.74 -12.41 -17.03
CA HIS A 110 4.17 -11.51 -15.97
C HIS A 110 4.25 -12.20 -14.60
N LEU A 111 3.26 -13.02 -14.25
CA LEU A 111 3.17 -13.65 -12.93
C LEU A 111 4.07 -14.87 -12.77
N GLU A 112 4.31 -15.64 -13.83
CA GLU A 112 5.10 -16.87 -13.77
C GLU A 112 6.49 -16.72 -13.13
N PRO A 113 7.34 -15.74 -13.49
CA PRO A 113 8.60 -15.53 -12.78
C PRO A 113 8.41 -15.11 -11.31
N LEU A 114 7.36 -14.35 -10.98
CA LEU A 114 7.10 -13.90 -9.61
C LEU A 114 6.64 -15.06 -8.71
N VAL A 115 5.77 -15.92 -9.23
CA VAL A 115 5.33 -17.14 -8.54
C VAL A 115 6.52 -18.06 -8.26
N ARG A 116 7.41 -18.27 -9.24
CA ARG A 116 8.66 -19.03 -9.01
C ARG A 116 9.56 -18.42 -7.93
N LYS A 117 9.57 -17.10 -7.79
CA LYS A 117 10.31 -16.39 -6.72
C LYS A 117 9.62 -16.42 -5.36
N GLY A 118 8.41 -16.99 -5.28
CA GLY A 118 7.66 -17.18 -4.03
C GLY A 118 6.47 -16.23 -3.83
N LEU A 119 5.99 -15.52 -4.87
CA LEU A 119 4.76 -14.73 -4.77
C LEU A 119 3.59 -15.60 -4.34
N ARG A 120 2.90 -15.22 -3.25
CA ARG A 120 1.76 -15.97 -2.70
C ARG A 120 0.42 -15.31 -2.90
N SER A 121 0.36 -14.00 -3.12
CA SER A 121 -0.90 -13.29 -3.29
C SER A 121 -0.82 -12.09 -4.21
N VAL A 122 -1.93 -11.81 -4.90
CA VAL A 122 -2.14 -10.63 -5.72
C VAL A 122 -3.45 -9.95 -5.35
N ILE A 123 -3.53 -8.64 -5.54
CA ILE A 123 -4.79 -7.87 -5.48
C ILE A 123 -5.08 -7.24 -6.83
N LEU A 124 -6.27 -7.52 -7.36
CA LEU A 124 -6.69 -7.12 -8.70
C LEU A 124 -7.47 -5.81 -8.68
N PHE A 125 -7.08 -4.89 -9.57
CA PHE A 125 -7.80 -3.65 -9.87
C PHE A 125 -8.17 -3.64 -11.36
N GLY A 126 -9.46 -3.64 -11.68
CA GLY A 126 -9.91 -3.50 -13.07
C GLY A 126 -9.79 -2.06 -13.54
N VAL A 127 -9.29 -1.87 -14.75
CA VAL A 127 -9.12 -0.56 -15.38
C VAL A 127 -9.77 -0.62 -16.76
N PRO A 128 -11.11 -0.58 -16.82
CA PRO A 128 -11.81 -0.62 -18.10
C PRO A 128 -11.61 0.70 -18.83
N ILE A 129 -11.09 0.64 -20.05
CA ILE A 129 -10.78 1.81 -20.89
C ILE A 129 -11.59 1.83 -22.19
N ALA A 130 -12.40 0.80 -22.46
CA ALA A 130 -13.33 0.81 -23.58
C ALA A 130 -14.32 1.99 -23.49
N PRO A 131 -14.68 2.62 -24.63
CA PRO A 131 -15.68 3.68 -24.64
C PRO A 131 -17.01 3.23 -24.03
N ASN A 132 -17.67 4.13 -23.29
CA ASN A 132 -19.00 3.91 -22.68
C ASN A 132 -19.10 2.77 -21.65
N VAL A 133 -17.97 2.18 -21.23
CA VAL A 133 -17.95 1.13 -20.19
C VAL A 133 -18.30 1.68 -18.80
N LYS A 134 -18.06 2.98 -18.57
CA LYS A 134 -18.33 3.66 -17.31
C LYS A 134 -19.70 4.33 -17.32
N ASN A 135 -20.51 4.10 -16.29
CA ASN A 135 -21.81 4.75 -16.11
C ASN A 135 -22.09 5.05 -14.63
N ALA A 136 -23.20 5.72 -14.32
CA ALA A 136 -23.49 6.16 -12.95
C ALA A 136 -23.64 5.02 -11.92
N LEU A 137 -23.91 3.79 -12.37
CA LEU A 137 -24.14 2.63 -11.50
C LEU A 137 -22.94 1.69 -11.40
N GLY A 138 -21.87 1.96 -12.17
CA GLY A 138 -20.72 1.07 -12.26
C GLY A 138 -21.09 -0.34 -12.72
N THR A 139 -21.98 -0.49 -13.71
CA THR A 139 -22.48 -1.81 -14.13
C THR A 139 -21.38 -2.75 -14.61
N ALA A 140 -20.28 -2.23 -15.14
CA ALA A 140 -19.15 -3.03 -15.60
C ALA A 140 -18.28 -3.63 -14.48
N ALA A 141 -18.52 -3.26 -13.21
CA ALA A 141 -17.71 -3.73 -12.08
C ALA A 141 -17.71 -5.26 -11.95
N ASP A 142 -18.85 -5.90 -12.17
CA ASP A 142 -19.06 -7.35 -12.09
C ASP A 142 -19.42 -7.99 -13.42
N ASP A 143 -19.10 -7.33 -14.54
CA ASP A 143 -19.27 -7.92 -15.86
C ASP A 143 -18.48 -9.25 -15.94
N PRO A 144 -19.13 -10.40 -16.20
CA PRO A 144 -18.46 -11.69 -16.35
C PRO A 144 -17.40 -11.71 -17.47
N SER A 145 -17.51 -10.76 -18.41
CA SER A 145 -16.57 -10.52 -19.50
C SER A 145 -15.54 -9.43 -19.18
N GLY A 146 -15.66 -8.77 -18.02
CA GLY A 146 -14.80 -7.71 -17.56
C GLY A 146 -13.40 -8.19 -17.14
N PRO A 147 -12.44 -7.26 -16.98
CA PRO A 147 -11.04 -7.57 -16.77
C PRO A 147 -10.77 -8.36 -15.47
N VAL A 148 -11.46 -8.01 -14.38
CA VAL A 148 -11.25 -8.65 -13.07
C VAL A 148 -11.70 -10.11 -13.09
N ILE A 149 -12.94 -10.40 -13.48
CA ILE A 149 -13.48 -11.78 -13.49
C ILE A 149 -12.71 -12.68 -14.45
N LYS A 150 -12.37 -12.19 -15.66
CA LYS A 150 -11.53 -12.94 -16.60
C LYS A 150 -10.16 -13.27 -15.99
N THR A 151 -9.56 -12.32 -15.28
CA THR A 151 -8.25 -12.50 -14.64
C THR A 151 -8.32 -13.46 -13.44
N ILE A 152 -9.37 -13.39 -12.63
CA ILE A 152 -9.62 -14.36 -11.55
C ILE A 152 -9.62 -15.78 -12.14
N ARG A 153 -10.45 -16.03 -13.17
CA ARG A 153 -10.56 -17.35 -13.81
C ARG A 153 -9.23 -17.80 -14.42
N LEU A 154 -8.51 -16.90 -15.09
CA LEU A 154 -7.18 -17.19 -15.63
C LEU A 154 -6.19 -17.61 -14.54
N ILE A 155 -6.10 -16.86 -13.44
CA ILE A 155 -5.18 -17.15 -12.34
C ILE A 155 -5.57 -18.45 -11.64
N ARG A 156 -6.86 -18.70 -11.41
CA ARG A 156 -7.33 -19.99 -10.84
C ARG A 156 -6.89 -21.18 -11.68
N ALA A 157 -6.92 -21.05 -13.01
CA ALA A 157 -6.51 -22.12 -13.92
C ALA A 157 -4.98 -22.28 -14.03
N ARG A 158 -4.22 -21.18 -14.07
CA ARG A 158 -2.77 -21.20 -14.34
C ARG A 158 -1.90 -21.25 -13.09
N PHE A 159 -2.35 -20.66 -11.99
CA PHE A 159 -1.61 -20.54 -10.73
C PHE A 159 -2.50 -20.94 -9.55
N PRO A 160 -2.88 -22.23 -9.43
CA PRO A 160 -3.90 -22.67 -8.46
C PRO A 160 -3.53 -22.41 -7.00
N SER A 161 -2.24 -22.25 -6.68
CA SER A 161 -1.72 -21.93 -5.35
C SER A 161 -1.64 -20.44 -5.03
N LEU A 162 -1.89 -19.56 -6.01
CA LEU A 162 -1.83 -18.11 -5.83
C LEU A 162 -3.12 -17.59 -5.18
N PHE A 163 -2.99 -16.84 -4.09
CA PHE A 163 -4.11 -16.29 -3.35
C PHE A 163 -4.62 -14.99 -4.00
N ILE A 164 -5.82 -15.05 -4.60
CA ILE A 164 -6.43 -13.95 -5.34
C ILE A 164 -7.28 -13.09 -4.41
N VAL A 165 -6.90 -11.82 -4.29
CA VAL A 165 -7.70 -10.75 -3.70
C VAL A 165 -8.30 -9.92 -4.83
N ALA A 166 -9.59 -9.59 -4.76
CA ALA A 166 -10.23 -8.65 -5.67
C ALA A 166 -10.64 -7.38 -4.92
N ASP A 167 -10.21 -6.21 -5.38
CA ASP A 167 -10.70 -4.94 -4.83
C ASP A 167 -12.18 -4.77 -5.19
N VAL A 168 -13.03 -4.44 -4.21
CA VAL A 168 -14.45 -4.19 -4.44
C VAL A 168 -14.73 -2.70 -4.25
N CYS A 169 -14.99 -2.01 -5.35
CA CYS A 169 -15.32 -0.59 -5.38
C CYS A 169 -15.96 -0.23 -6.73
N LEU A 170 -16.59 0.94 -6.82
CA LEU A 170 -17.19 1.42 -8.07
C LEU A 170 -16.39 2.54 -8.75
N CYS A 171 -15.30 3.03 -8.17
CA CYS A 171 -14.63 4.22 -8.70
C CYS A 171 -13.95 4.03 -10.06
N GLU A 172 -13.53 2.82 -10.39
CA GLU A 172 -12.96 2.49 -11.70
C GLU A 172 -14.05 2.37 -12.78
N TYR A 173 -15.30 2.14 -12.37
CA TYR A 173 -16.42 1.78 -13.23
C TYR A 173 -17.49 2.87 -13.35
N THR A 174 -17.44 3.89 -12.48
CA THR A 174 -18.40 4.99 -12.52
C THR A 174 -17.96 6.11 -13.45
N SER A 175 -18.92 6.73 -14.14
CA SER A 175 -18.65 7.88 -15.01
C SER A 175 -18.17 9.11 -14.24
N HIS A 176 -18.52 9.22 -12.96
CA HIS A 176 -18.12 10.32 -12.07
C HIS A 176 -16.91 10.01 -11.18
N GLY A 177 -16.39 8.77 -11.19
CA GLY A 177 -15.18 8.38 -10.42
C GLY A 177 -15.33 8.35 -8.90
N HIS A 178 -16.56 8.33 -8.38
CA HIS A 178 -16.83 8.16 -6.93
C HIS A 178 -16.96 6.68 -6.58
N CYS A 179 -16.80 6.36 -5.29
CA CYS A 179 -16.73 4.98 -4.81
C CYS A 179 -18.10 4.30 -4.66
N GLY A 180 -19.19 5.00 -4.94
CA GLY A 180 -20.56 4.51 -4.83
C GLY A 180 -21.51 5.26 -5.75
N ILE A 181 -22.79 4.92 -5.67
CA ILE A 181 -23.90 5.55 -6.40
C ILE A 181 -24.23 6.89 -5.75
N LEU A 182 -24.47 7.92 -6.56
CA LEU A 182 -24.80 9.27 -6.09
C LEU A 182 -26.30 9.55 -6.15
N ARG A 183 -26.78 10.45 -5.29
CA ARG A 183 -28.10 11.09 -5.40
C ARG A 183 -28.05 12.25 -6.40
N ASP A 184 -29.20 12.80 -6.73
CA ASP A 184 -29.34 13.94 -7.63
C ASP A 184 -28.56 15.19 -7.17
N ASP A 185 -28.38 15.36 -5.85
CA ASP A 185 -27.59 16.45 -5.24
C ASP A 185 -26.07 16.19 -5.26
N GLY A 186 -25.62 15.07 -5.84
CA GLY A 186 -24.23 14.65 -5.89
C GLY A 186 -23.70 13.99 -4.61
N SER A 187 -24.52 13.87 -3.56
CA SER A 187 -24.16 13.16 -2.33
C SER A 187 -24.17 11.64 -2.52
N LEU A 188 -23.41 10.93 -1.69
CA LEU A 188 -23.34 9.47 -1.74
C LEU A 188 -24.67 8.83 -1.27
N ASN A 189 -25.30 8.04 -2.13
CA ASN A 189 -26.42 7.19 -1.75
C ASN A 189 -25.90 5.90 -1.12
N ASN A 190 -25.72 5.92 0.20
CA ASN A 190 -25.12 4.80 0.95
C ASN A 190 -25.86 3.47 0.73
N GLN A 191 -27.19 3.46 0.81
CA GLN A 191 -27.97 2.21 0.68
C GLN A 191 -27.78 1.58 -0.70
N SER A 192 -28.04 2.33 -1.77
CA SER A 192 -27.87 1.82 -3.13
C SER A 192 -26.41 1.44 -3.43
N SER A 193 -25.44 2.18 -2.86
CA SER A 193 -24.02 1.86 -2.99
C SER A 193 -23.69 0.52 -2.34
N VAL A 194 -24.13 0.31 -1.10
CA VAL A 194 -23.88 -0.94 -0.35
C VAL A 194 -24.48 -2.13 -1.07
N ASP A 195 -25.71 -2.02 -1.59
CA ASP A 195 -26.37 -3.10 -2.32
C ASP A 195 -25.55 -3.49 -3.56
N ARG A 196 -25.18 -2.49 -4.37
CA ARG A 196 -24.39 -2.66 -5.59
C ARG A 196 -22.99 -3.22 -5.33
N ILE A 197 -22.28 -2.69 -4.33
CA ILE A 197 -20.94 -3.15 -3.92
C ILE A 197 -20.99 -4.60 -3.45
N SER A 198 -22.08 -4.98 -2.75
CA SER A 198 -22.27 -6.35 -2.33
C SER A 198 -22.48 -7.30 -3.51
N ASP A 199 -23.22 -6.89 -4.55
CA ASP A 199 -23.34 -7.68 -5.80
C ASP A 199 -21.97 -7.92 -6.45
N VAL A 200 -21.14 -6.87 -6.54
CA VAL A 200 -19.78 -6.99 -7.10
C VAL A 200 -18.92 -7.96 -6.29
N ALA A 201 -18.98 -7.88 -4.96
CA ALA A 201 -18.23 -8.80 -4.10
C ALA A 201 -18.64 -10.27 -4.36
N ILE A 202 -19.94 -10.55 -4.46
CA ILE A 202 -20.44 -11.91 -4.74
C ILE A 202 -19.98 -12.38 -6.11
N ALA A 203 -20.11 -11.57 -7.15
CA ALA A 203 -19.67 -11.94 -8.50
C ALA A 203 -18.17 -12.29 -8.55
N TYR A 204 -17.32 -11.56 -7.83
CA TYR A 204 -15.90 -11.89 -7.72
C TYR A 204 -15.63 -13.18 -6.94
N ALA A 205 -16.35 -13.40 -5.84
CA ALA A 205 -16.24 -14.63 -5.05
C ALA A 205 -16.69 -15.86 -5.87
N GLU A 206 -17.80 -15.77 -6.59
CA GLU A 206 -18.32 -16.81 -7.48
C GLU A 206 -17.39 -17.07 -8.69
N ALA A 207 -16.73 -16.02 -9.20
CA ALA A 207 -15.70 -16.16 -10.21
C ALA A 207 -14.45 -16.92 -9.71
N GLY A 208 -14.29 -17.05 -8.39
CA GLY A 208 -13.22 -17.80 -7.73
C GLY A 208 -12.19 -16.95 -7.01
N ALA A 209 -12.46 -15.69 -6.70
CA ALA A 209 -11.59 -14.92 -5.80
C ALA A 209 -11.59 -15.56 -4.40
N HIS A 210 -10.41 -15.77 -3.82
CA HIS A 210 -10.30 -16.30 -2.46
C HIS A 210 -10.62 -15.23 -1.41
N CYS A 211 -10.45 -13.96 -1.78
CA CYS A 211 -10.69 -12.82 -0.92
C CYS A 211 -11.33 -11.67 -1.69
N VAL A 212 -12.33 -11.04 -1.08
CA VAL A 212 -12.92 -9.80 -1.56
C VAL A 212 -12.54 -8.67 -0.60
N ALA A 213 -12.06 -7.56 -1.16
CA ALA A 213 -11.50 -6.46 -0.40
C ALA A 213 -12.24 -5.13 -0.65
N PRO A 214 -13.37 -4.87 0.03
CA PRO A 214 -14.16 -3.66 -0.17
C PRO A 214 -13.44 -2.39 0.28
N SER A 215 -13.16 -1.51 -0.68
CA SER A 215 -12.33 -0.31 -0.52
C SER A 215 -13.12 1.00 -0.53
N ASP A 216 -14.43 0.91 -0.60
CA ASP A 216 -15.37 2.00 -0.87
C ASP A 216 -15.64 2.96 0.30
N MET A 217 -15.52 2.47 1.54
CA MET A 217 -15.81 3.20 2.79
C MET A 217 -17.28 3.58 3.04
N ASN A 218 -18.25 2.93 2.39
CA ASN A 218 -19.66 3.08 2.74
C ASN A 218 -19.96 2.46 4.12
N ASP A 219 -20.93 3.03 4.83
CA ASP A 219 -21.32 2.51 6.14
C ASP A 219 -22.16 1.23 5.98
N GLY A 220 -21.77 0.17 6.70
CA GLY A 220 -22.49 -1.11 6.73
C GLY A 220 -22.19 -2.07 5.57
N ARG A 221 -21.26 -1.74 4.66
CA ARG A 221 -20.97 -2.62 3.50
C ARG A 221 -20.42 -3.99 3.90
N ILE A 222 -19.68 -4.10 5.00
CA ILE A 222 -19.10 -5.38 5.43
C ILE A 222 -20.21 -6.32 5.85
N ARG A 223 -21.20 -5.82 6.60
CA ARG A 223 -22.37 -6.62 7.00
C ARG A 223 -23.12 -7.13 5.78
N ALA A 224 -23.39 -6.26 4.81
CA ALA A 224 -24.13 -6.61 3.61
C ALA A 224 -23.39 -7.67 2.77
N ILE A 225 -22.08 -7.49 2.55
CA ILE A 225 -21.26 -8.47 1.84
C ILE A 225 -21.23 -9.81 2.59
N LYS A 226 -20.98 -9.81 3.91
CA LYS A 226 -20.91 -11.04 4.70
C LYS A 226 -22.24 -11.80 4.68
N LEU A 227 -23.37 -11.11 4.80
CA LEU A 227 -24.69 -11.72 4.70
C LEU A 227 -24.94 -12.35 3.33
N LYS A 228 -24.61 -11.66 2.22
CA LYS A 228 -24.73 -12.25 0.88
C LYS A 228 -23.80 -13.45 0.67
N LEU A 229 -22.58 -13.43 1.24
CA LEU A 229 -21.67 -14.58 1.19
C LEU A 229 -22.26 -15.79 1.95
N ILE A 230 -22.94 -15.55 3.07
CA ILE A 230 -23.63 -16.60 3.84
C ILE A 230 -24.81 -17.15 3.03
N GLU A 231 -25.64 -16.29 2.48
CA GLU A 231 -26.81 -16.65 1.66
C GLU A 231 -26.42 -17.46 0.42
N ALA A 232 -25.36 -17.06 -0.27
CA ALA A 232 -24.79 -17.80 -1.40
C ALA A 232 -24.09 -19.11 -0.99
N GLY A 233 -23.96 -19.39 0.32
CA GLY A 233 -23.31 -20.60 0.83
C GLY A 233 -21.79 -20.64 0.61
N ILE A 234 -21.15 -19.48 0.38
CA ILE A 234 -19.71 -19.39 0.05
C ILE A 234 -18.88 -18.65 1.11
N ALA A 235 -19.50 -18.15 2.20
CA ALA A 235 -18.80 -17.47 3.29
C ALA A 235 -17.65 -18.28 3.92
N HIS A 236 -17.75 -19.61 3.93
CA HIS A 236 -16.73 -20.50 4.51
C HIS A 236 -15.46 -20.63 3.65
N LYS A 237 -15.49 -20.14 2.40
CA LYS A 237 -14.37 -20.25 1.43
C LYS A 237 -13.93 -18.88 0.86
N THR A 238 -14.52 -17.78 1.34
CA THR A 238 -14.22 -16.42 0.88
C THR A 238 -13.84 -15.55 2.06
N VAL A 239 -12.60 -15.05 2.04
CA VAL A 239 -12.09 -14.10 3.02
C VAL A 239 -12.64 -12.70 2.73
N LEU A 240 -13.09 -12.00 3.77
CA LEU A 240 -13.54 -10.61 3.69
C LEU A 240 -12.49 -9.68 4.29
N MET A 241 -11.72 -9.01 3.43
CA MET A 241 -10.65 -8.10 3.84
C MET A 241 -11.12 -6.65 3.77
N SER A 242 -11.56 -6.11 4.89
CA SER A 242 -12.08 -4.75 4.92
C SER A 242 -10.97 -3.71 4.89
N TYR A 243 -11.09 -2.72 4.00
CA TYR A 243 -10.39 -1.44 4.16
C TYR A 243 -11.04 -0.63 5.29
N SER A 244 -10.90 -1.09 6.53
CA SER A 244 -11.62 -0.54 7.68
C SER A 244 -11.23 0.89 8.02
N ALA A 245 -9.95 1.21 7.90
CA ALA A 245 -9.42 2.55 8.13
C ALA A 245 -8.73 3.07 6.86
N LYS A 246 -9.54 3.52 5.89
CA LYS A 246 -9.06 4.18 4.67
C LYS A 246 -9.25 5.68 4.77
N PHE A 247 -8.15 6.42 4.79
CA PHE A 247 -8.13 7.86 4.93
C PHE A 247 -8.25 8.59 3.59
N SER A 248 -8.75 9.82 3.64
CA SER A 248 -8.63 10.80 2.57
C SER A 248 -7.23 11.41 2.63
N GLY A 249 -6.68 11.79 1.47
CA GLY A 249 -5.34 12.38 1.44
C GLY A 249 -4.74 12.46 0.04
N CYS A 250 -3.51 12.95 -0.03
CA CYS A 250 -2.79 13.20 -1.28
C CYS A 250 -1.95 12.01 -1.80
N LEU A 251 -1.80 10.94 -1.01
CA LEU A 251 -0.92 9.81 -1.34
C LEU A 251 -1.52 8.82 -2.38
N TYR A 252 -2.63 9.17 -3.02
CA TYR A 252 -3.31 8.33 -4.02
C TYR A 252 -3.11 8.78 -5.46
N GLY A 253 -2.34 9.85 -5.71
CA GLY A 253 -2.16 10.43 -7.05
C GLY A 253 -1.80 9.39 -8.11
N PRO A 254 -0.67 8.66 -7.96
CA PRO A 254 -0.26 7.69 -8.98
C PRO A 254 -1.23 6.51 -9.18
N PHE A 255 -1.96 6.10 -8.14
CA PHE A 255 -3.02 5.11 -8.28
C PHE A 255 -4.17 5.62 -9.14
N ARG A 256 -4.56 6.89 -8.99
CA ARG A 256 -5.64 7.47 -9.80
C ARG A 256 -5.27 7.54 -11.27
N ASP A 257 -4.00 7.79 -11.58
CA ASP A 257 -3.48 7.72 -12.95
C ASP A 257 -3.52 6.28 -13.47
N ALA A 258 -3.08 5.31 -12.66
CA ALA A 258 -3.06 3.89 -13.01
C ALA A 258 -4.47 3.33 -13.29
N ALA A 259 -5.43 3.65 -12.44
CA ALA A 259 -6.78 3.13 -12.45
C ALA A 259 -7.78 3.97 -13.27
N GLY A 260 -7.37 5.14 -13.76
CA GLY A 260 -8.26 6.07 -14.45
C GLY A 260 -9.47 6.48 -13.61
N SER A 261 -9.28 6.63 -12.30
CA SER A 261 -10.35 6.78 -11.30
C SER A 261 -10.30 8.13 -10.58
N CYS A 262 -9.82 9.18 -11.25
CA CYS A 262 -9.91 10.54 -10.71
C CYS A 262 -11.39 10.97 -10.64
N PRO A 263 -11.89 11.46 -9.49
CA PRO A 263 -13.26 11.99 -9.41
C PRO A 263 -13.48 13.11 -10.41
N SER A 264 -14.64 13.12 -11.08
CA SER A 264 -14.99 14.13 -12.07
C SER A 264 -15.35 15.48 -11.44
N PHE A 265 -15.77 15.46 -10.17
CA PHE A 265 -16.05 16.65 -9.37
C PHE A 265 -15.85 16.34 -7.88
N GLY A 266 -15.77 17.40 -7.07
CA GLY A 266 -15.66 17.30 -5.61
C GLY A 266 -14.44 16.49 -5.13
N ASP A 267 -14.60 15.84 -3.98
CA ASP A 267 -13.60 14.96 -3.41
C ASP A 267 -14.25 13.76 -2.69
N ARG A 268 -13.43 12.95 -2.01
CA ARG A 268 -13.87 11.73 -1.31
C ARG A 268 -13.96 11.90 0.21
N LYS A 269 -13.87 13.13 0.73
CA LYS A 269 -13.77 13.40 2.17
C LYS A 269 -15.06 13.13 2.94
N CYS A 270 -16.20 13.00 2.25
CA CYS A 270 -17.47 12.66 2.88
C CYS A 270 -17.64 11.17 3.22
N TYR A 271 -16.67 10.32 2.88
CA TYR A 271 -16.71 8.88 3.20
C TYR A 271 -15.33 8.29 3.52
N GLN A 272 -14.25 8.77 2.89
CA GLN A 272 -12.90 8.46 3.36
C GLN A 272 -12.59 9.24 4.64
N LEU A 273 -11.92 8.59 5.60
CA LEU A 273 -11.68 9.18 6.91
C LEU A 273 -10.83 10.47 6.80
N PRO A 274 -11.10 11.52 7.59
CA PRO A 274 -10.21 12.68 7.64
C PRO A 274 -8.86 12.30 8.27
N PRO A 275 -7.71 12.85 7.84
CA PRO A 275 -6.40 12.50 8.38
C PRO A 275 -6.26 12.58 9.90
N GLY A 276 -6.85 13.60 10.54
CA GLY A 276 -6.87 13.73 12.01
C GLY A 276 -7.89 12.84 12.72
N GLY A 277 -8.59 11.97 11.99
CA GLY A 277 -9.77 11.23 12.44
C GLY A 277 -9.48 9.92 13.18
N ARG A 278 -8.52 9.87 14.11
CA ARG A 278 -8.17 8.64 14.86
C ARG A 278 -9.37 7.96 15.52
N GLY A 279 -10.24 8.75 16.18
CA GLY A 279 -11.45 8.20 16.83
C GLY A 279 -12.44 7.56 15.85
N LEU A 280 -12.57 8.11 14.62
CA LEU A 280 -13.38 7.51 13.57
C LEU A 280 -12.76 6.22 13.05
N ALA A 281 -11.44 6.17 12.88
CA ALA A 281 -10.73 4.96 12.46
C ALA A 281 -10.94 3.81 13.45
N ARG A 282 -10.79 4.06 14.75
CA ARG A 282 -11.05 3.06 15.80
C ARG A 282 -12.48 2.53 15.75
N ARG A 283 -13.48 3.43 15.61
CA ARG A 283 -14.90 3.05 15.49
C ARG A 283 -15.18 2.23 14.22
N ALA A 284 -14.59 2.61 13.08
CA ALA A 284 -14.76 1.90 11.81
C ALA A 284 -14.11 0.51 11.85
N ILE A 285 -12.94 0.37 12.47
CA ILE A 285 -12.30 -0.92 12.71
C ILE A 285 -13.21 -1.80 13.58
N SER A 286 -13.65 -1.31 14.73
CA SER A 286 -14.54 -2.09 15.62
C SER A 286 -15.85 -2.48 14.92
N ARG A 287 -16.44 -1.58 14.14
CA ARG A 287 -17.63 -1.86 13.34
C ARG A 287 -17.38 -3.01 12.37
N ASP A 288 -16.35 -2.90 11.54
CA ASP A 288 -16.10 -3.87 10.47
C ASP A 288 -15.75 -5.27 11.02
N ILE A 289 -15.10 -5.34 12.19
CA ILE A 289 -14.91 -6.60 12.93
C ILE A 289 -16.27 -7.20 13.32
N GLN A 290 -17.16 -6.40 13.92
CA GLN A 290 -18.50 -6.85 14.34
C GLN A 290 -19.39 -7.23 13.15
N GLU A 291 -19.14 -6.64 11.99
CA GLU A 291 -19.84 -6.93 10.74
C GLU A 291 -19.31 -8.17 9.99
N GLY A 292 -18.26 -8.81 10.50
CA GLY A 292 -17.76 -10.10 10.00
C GLY A 292 -16.58 -10.01 9.02
N ALA A 293 -15.82 -8.92 9.03
CA ALA A 293 -14.52 -8.90 8.37
C ALA A 293 -13.61 -9.98 8.95
N ASP A 294 -12.85 -10.67 8.10
CA ASP A 294 -11.86 -11.67 8.50
C ASP A 294 -10.47 -11.03 8.61
N ILE A 295 -10.24 -9.92 7.89
CA ILE A 295 -9.01 -9.12 7.91
C ILE A 295 -9.41 -7.65 7.93
N ILE A 296 -8.75 -6.85 8.77
CA ILE A 296 -8.88 -5.39 8.79
C ILE A 296 -7.66 -4.74 8.17
N MET A 297 -7.85 -3.69 7.37
CA MET A 297 -6.78 -3.00 6.65
C MET A 297 -6.75 -1.50 6.96
N VAL A 298 -5.53 -0.99 7.13
CA VAL A 298 -5.23 0.45 7.19
C VAL A 298 -4.60 0.94 5.88
N LYS A 299 -5.08 2.09 5.38
CA LYS A 299 -4.62 2.69 4.12
C LYS A 299 -4.70 4.22 4.19
N PRO A 300 -3.63 4.99 3.91
CA PRO A 300 -2.23 4.60 3.64
C PRO A 300 -1.52 3.92 4.83
N ALA A 301 -0.27 3.49 4.65
CA ALA A 301 0.44 2.73 5.69
C ALA A 301 1.43 3.60 6.49
N SER A 302 2.52 4.06 5.87
CA SER A 302 3.64 4.73 6.55
C SER A 302 3.22 6.05 7.24
N SER A 303 2.21 6.74 6.71
CA SER A 303 1.67 7.97 7.35
C SER A 303 0.68 7.69 8.48
N TYR A 304 0.32 6.42 8.73
CA TYR A 304 -0.73 6.01 9.67
C TYR A 304 -0.32 4.77 10.48
N LEU A 305 0.97 4.66 10.82
CA LEU A 305 1.50 3.55 11.64
C LEU A 305 0.85 3.52 13.04
N ASP A 306 0.48 4.67 13.59
CA ASP A 306 -0.30 4.78 14.82
C ASP A 306 -1.69 4.12 14.70
N ILE A 307 -2.32 4.23 13.53
CA ILE A 307 -3.61 3.58 13.26
C ILE A 307 -3.46 2.08 13.02
N ILE A 308 -2.33 1.63 12.46
CA ILE A 308 -2.01 0.19 12.37
C ILE A 308 -1.84 -0.40 13.77
N SER A 309 -1.19 0.34 14.69
CA SER A 309 -1.09 -0.05 16.09
C SER A 309 -2.46 -0.12 16.75
N ASP A 310 -3.31 0.90 16.58
CA ASP A 310 -4.70 0.86 17.07
C ASP A 310 -5.48 -0.33 16.50
N ALA A 311 -5.32 -0.63 15.21
CA ALA A 311 -5.96 -1.76 14.56
C ALA A 311 -5.51 -3.09 15.16
N LYS A 312 -4.21 -3.24 15.46
CA LYS A 312 -3.68 -4.43 16.12
C LYS A 312 -4.20 -4.56 17.56
N ASP A 313 -4.33 -3.47 18.30
CA ASP A 313 -4.89 -3.51 19.66
C ASP A 313 -6.38 -3.89 19.66
N ILE A 314 -7.17 -3.32 18.76
CA ILE A 314 -8.60 -3.58 18.65
C ILE A 314 -8.86 -5.00 18.09
N GLY A 315 -8.11 -5.39 17.06
CA GLY A 315 -8.20 -6.67 16.37
C GLY A 315 -7.05 -7.62 16.73
N ARG A 316 -6.72 -7.75 18.01
CA ARG A 316 -5.53 -8.50 18.48
C ARG A 316 -5.45 -9.94 17.95
N ASP A 317 -6.61 -10.58 17.79
CA ASP A 317 -6.76 -11.96 17.37
C ASP A 317 -6.97 -12.10 15.85
N MET A 318 -6.89 -10.98 15.10
CA MET A 318 -7.11 -10.92 13.67
C MET A 318 -5.84 -10.54 12.90
N PRO A 319 -5.73 -10.96 11.62
CA PRO A 319 -4.74 -10.39 10.72
C PRO A 319 -5.02 -8.90 10.48
N VAL A 320 -3.96 -8.10 10.52
CA VAL A 320 -4.00 -6.68 10.16
C VAL A 320 -3.22 -6.52 8.87
N ALA A 321 -3.88 -6.00 7.84
CA ALA A 321 -3.26 -5.61 6.59
C ALA A 321 -2.91 -4.12 6.58
N ALA A 322 -1.84 -3.77 5.88
CA ALA A 322 -1.48 -2.39 5.62
C ALA A 322 -1.17 -2.21 4.14
N TYR A 323 -1.67 -1.13 3.54
CA TYR A 323 -1.40 -0.82 2.14
C TYR A 323 -0.37 0.31 2.05
N GLN A 324 0.85 -0.03 1.61
CA GLN A 324 1.85 0.95 1.21
C GLN A 324 1.46 1.50 -0.18
N VAL A 325 0.79 2.66 -0.17
CA VAL A 325 0.05 3.15 -1.34
C VAL A 325 0.99 3.70 -2.41
N SER A 326 0.38 4.01 -3.55
CA SER A 326 1.06 4.46 -4.76
C SER A 326 1.94 5.69 -4.53
N GLY A 327 1.46 6.67 -3.75
CA GLY A 327 2.22 7.86 -3.41
C GLY A 327 3.39 7.59 -2.46
N GLU A 328 3.23 6.67 -1.50
CA GLU A 328 4.32 6.27 -0.59
C GLU A 328 5.44 5.57 -1.37
N PHE A 329 5.07 4.65 -2.25
CA PHE A 329 6.00 3.97 -3.16
C PHE A 329 6.73 4.96 -4.09
N ALA A 330 5.99 5.85 -4.76
CA ALA A 330 6.57 6.83 -5.67
C ALA A 330 7.46 7.84 -4.93
N MET A 331 7.10 8.24 -3.71
CA MET A 331 7.90 9.12 -2.86
C MET A 331 9.22 8.48 -2.46
N ILE A 332 9.22 7.19 -2.09
CA ILE A 332 10.45 6.45 -1.80
C ILE A 332 11.34 6.37 -3.06
N HIS A 333 10.77 6.05 -4.22
CA HIS A 333 11.51 6.06 -5.48
C HIS A 333 12.12 7.43 -5.81
N ALA A 334 11.36 8.51 -5.59
CA ALA A 334 11.83 9.87 -5.84
C ALA A 334 12.97 10.26 -4.88
N GLY A 335 12.85 9.97 -3.59
CA GLY A 335 13.90 10.22 -2.60
C GLY A 335 15.18 9.46 -2.90
N ALA A 336 15.07 8.18 -3.30
CA ALA A 336 16.23 7.39 -3.71
C ALA A 336 16.89 7.94 -4.98
N LYS A 337 16.10 8.33 -5.98
CA LYS A 337 16.62 8.96 -7.21
C LYS A 337 17.32 10.28 -6.94
N ALA A 338 16.86 11.05 -5.95
CA ALA A 338 17.47 12.30 -5.52
C ALA A 338 18.72 12.11 -4.63
N GLY A 339 19.09 10.86 -4.30
CA GLY A 339 20.25 10.56 -3.45
C GLY A 339 20.03 10.78 -1.96
N VAL A 340 18.78 10.90 -1.50
CA VAL A 340 18.46 11.09 -0.07
C VAL A 340 18.75 9.80 0.73
N PHE A 341 18.52 8.63 0.13
CA PHE A 341 18.77 7.31 0.72
C PHE A 341 18.93 6.24 -0.37
N ASP A 342 19.42 5.07 0.00
CA ASP A 342 19.37 3.87 -0.85
C ASP A 342 17.94 3.30 -0.93
N LEU A 343 17.51 2.91 -2.13
CA LEU A 343 16.15 2.43 -2.40
C LEU A 343 15.84 1.15 -1.62
N LYS A 344 16.77 0.18 -1.63
CA LYS A 344 16.55 -1.10 -0.96
C LYS A 344 16.44 -0.90 0.54
N THR A 345 17.35 -0.11 1.11
CA THR A 345 17.39 0.21 2.54
C THR A 345 16.08 0.86 3.00
N MET A 346 15.62 1.91 2.32
CA MET A 346 14.36 2.60 2.68
C MET A 346 13.12 1.73 2.45
N ALA A 347 13.12 0.85 1.43
CA ALA A 347 12.03 -0.10 1.22
C ALA A 347 11.91 -1.08 2.40
N PHE A 348 13.02 -1.66 2.87
CA PHE A 348 13.04 -2.49 4.08
C PHE A 348 12.58 -1.71 5.31
N GLU A 349 13.17 -0.53 5.57
CA GLU A 349 12.84 0.26 6.76
C GLU A 349 11.35 0.67 6.82
N SER A 350 10.78 1.11 5.69
CA SER A 350 9.35 1.45 5.62
C SER A 350 8.44 0.24 5.84
N THR A 351 8.83 -0.94 5.33
CA THR A 351 8.03 -2.17 5.47
C THR A 351 8.18 -2.78 6.87
N GLU A 352 9.37 -2.76 7.45
CA GLU A 352 9.61 -3.16 8.84
C GLU A 352 8.89 -2.23 9.82
N GLY A 353 8.79 -0.93 9.51
CA GLY A 353 7.95 0.01 10.25
C GLY A 353 6.47 -0.39 10.28
N ILE A 354 5.95 -0.89 9.15
CA ILE A 354 4.58 -1.42 9.03
C ILE A 354 4.39 -2.68 9.90
N LEU A 355 5.36 -3.60 9.87
CA LEU A 355 5.33 -4.81 10.69
C LEU A 355 5.43 -4.50 12.18
N ARG A 356 6.33 -3.59 12.57
CA ARG A 356 6.50 -3.10 13.94
C ARG A 356 5.21 -2.47 14.47
N ALA A 357 4.45 -1.79 13.63
CA ALA A 357 3.16 -1.23 14.01
C ALA A 357 2.06 -2.31 14.21
N GLY A 358 2.31 -3.57 13.90
CA GLY A 358 1.42 -4.69 14.19
C GLY A 358 0.82 -5.38 12.96
N ALA A 359 1.10 -4.90 11.73
CA ALA A 359 0.63 -5.54 10.52
C ALA A 359 1.22 -6.95 10.34
N THR A 360 0.41 -7.85 9.80
CA THR A 360 0.77 -9.23 9.41
C THR A 360 0.78 -9.41 7.89
N ILE A 361 0.17 -8.48 7.15
CA ILE A 361 -0.01 -8.52 5.70
C ILE A 361 0.34 -7.14 5.14
N VAL A 362 1.13 -7.10 4.07
CA VAL A 362 1.55 -5.85 3.42
C VAL A 362 1.16 -5.89 1.94
N VAL A 363 0.28 -4.97 1.55
CA VAL A 363 0.00 -4.69 0.13
C VAL A 363 1.03 -3.66 -0.34
N SER A 364 1.92 -4.05 -1.27
CA SER A 364 2.99 -3.15 -1.73
C SER A 364 3.41 -3.39 -3.18
N TYR A 365 3.73 -2.30 -3.87
CA TYR A 365 4.33 -2.31 -5.20
C TYR A 365 5.81 -2.72 -5.19
N PHE A 366 6.49 -2.72 -4.03
CA PHE A 366 7.83 -3.29 -3.88
C PHE A 366 7.83 -4.82 -3.85
N THR A 367 6.67 -5.49 -3.96
CA THR A 367 6.60 -6.95 -3.88
C THR A 367 7.60 -7.65 -4.82
N PRO A 368 7.72 -7.30 -6.12
CA PRO A 368 8.72 -7.91 -7.00
C PRO A 368 10.15 -7.76 -6.48
N ASN A 369 10.49 -6.59 -5.90
CA ASN A 369 11.79 -6.35 -5.31
C ASN A 369 12.04 -7.21 -4.06
N PHE A 370 11.07 -7.31 -3.16
CA PHE A 370 11.20 -8.13 -1.96
C PHE A 370 11.29 -9.63 -2.26
N LEU A 371 10.64 -10.11 -3.31
CA LEU A 371 10.79 -11.49 -3.75
C LEU A 371 12.23 -11.83 -4.15
N ASP A 372 12.98 -10.85 -4.65
CA ASP A 372 14.41 -10.97 -4.97
C ASP A 372 15.31 -10.71 -3.76
N TRP A 373 14.96 -9.75 -2.91
CA TRP A 373 15.81 -9.33 -1.79
C TRP A 373 15.70 -10.22 -0.56
N LEU A 374 14.54 -10.81 -0.31
CA LEU A 374 14.35 -11.78 0.76
C LEU A 374 14.94 -13.11 0.31
N SER A 375 15.81 -13.67 1.16
CA SER A 375 16.29 -15.05 0.99
C SER A 375 15.10 -16.02 0.92
N SER A 376 15.29 -17.11 0.18
CA SER A 376 14.30 -18.19 0.06
C SER A 376 13.97 -18.84 1.40
#